data_AF-A0A4Y8SJJ2-F1
#
_entry.id   AF-A0A4Y8SJJ2-F1
#
_cell.length_a   1.000
_cell.length_b   1.000
_cell.length_c   1.000
_cell.angle_alpha   90.00
_cell.angle_beta   90.00
_cell.angle_gamma   90.00
#
_symmetry.space_group_name_H-M   'P 1'
#
loop_
_entity.id
_entity.type
_entity.pdbx_description
1 polymer ?
#
loop_
_entity_poly.entity_id
_entity_poly.type
_entity_poly.pdbx_seq_one_letter_code
_entity_poly.pdbx_strand_id
1 'polypeptide(L)'
;MKPTEGQAPGRSRSKTLDALDKVIDGLVAGNEKISIASVARAAGVTPGLIHNTYPAVAERIRTLMGKSVRAQRDSKHQALMVEKEKNRALRAENEQLLEELARLASVNQVLILEMAHLKGVVDGKVVTFVPKSGPPNGKAPD
;
A
#
# COMPACT_ATOMS: atom_id res chain seq x y z
N MET A 1 -18.53 -9.08 68.67
CA MET A 1 -18.05 -9.51 67.34
C MET A 1 -19.16 -9.22 66.33
N LYS A 2 -18.93 -8.33 65.35
CA LYS A 2 -19.87 -8.01 64.28
C LYS A 2 -19.39 -8.70 62.99
N PRO A 3 -20.25 -9.43 62.23
CA PRO A 3 -19.93 -9.82 60.88
C PRO A 3 -20.21 -8.68 59.90
N THR A 4 -19.35 -8.60 58.90
CA THR A 4 -19.13 -7.51 57.96
C THR A 4 -20.21 -7.37 56.88
N GLU A 5 -20.46 -6.11 56.55
CA GLU A 5 -21.31 -5.58 55.49
C GLU A 5 -20.86 -6.02 54.09
N GLY A 6 -21.84 -6.25 53.21
CA GLY A 6 -21.59 -6.54 51.79
C GLY A 6 -22.84 -6.60 50.93
N GLN A 7 -23.91 -5.87 51.27
CA GLN A 7 -25.13 -5.81 50.46
C GLN A 7 -25.11 -4.52 49.62
N ALA A 8 -24.49 -4.59 48.44
CA ALA A 8 -24.69 -3.56 47.41
C ALA A 8 -26.12 -3.70 46.83
N PRO A 9 -26.79 -2.59 46.47
CA PRO A 9 -28.18 -2.60 46.05
C PRO A 9 -28.32 -3.44 44.78
N GLY A 10 -29.29 -4.35 44.76
CA GLY A 10 -29.46 -5.36 43.72
C GLY A 10 -29.70 -4.75 42.33
N ARG A 11 -28.62 -4.42 41.62
CA ARG A 11 -28.66 -4.14 40.19
C ARG A 11 -29.10 -5.43 39.51
N SER A 12 -30.30 -5.43 38.93
CA SER A 12 -30.88 -6.63 38.31
C SER A 12 -29.91 -7.18 37.27
N ARG A 13 -29.56 -8.47 37.37
CA ARG A 13 -28.63 -9.13 36.43
C ARG A 13 -29.04 -8.90 34.97
N SER A 14 -30.33 -9.04 34.67
CA SER A 14 -30.88 -8.79 33.32
C SER A 14 -30.58 -7.37 32.83
N LYS A 15 -30.86 -6.32 33.62
CA LYS A 15 -30.57 -4.93 33.23
C LYS A 15 -29.09 -4.69 32.93
N THR A 16 -28.20 -5.41 33.62
CA THR A 16 -26.75 -5.29 33.42
C THR A 16 -26.30 -6.04 32.18
N LEU A 17 -26.93 -7.18 31.90
CA LEU A 17 -26.71 -7.99 30.69
C LEU A 17 -27.16 -7.21 29.45
N ASP A 18 -28.36 -6.60 29.49
CA ASP A 18 -28.89 -5.78 28.40
C ASP A 18 -27.99 -4.56 28.12
N ALA A 19 -27.42 -3.96 29.17
CA ALA A 19 -26.48 -2.85 29.02
C ALA A 19 -25.16 -3.31 28.37
N LEU A 20 -24.64 -4.49 28.73
CA LEU A 20 -23.44 -5.07 28.12
C LEU A 20 -23.67 -5.40 26.65
N ASP A 21 -24.81 -6.01 26.30
CA ASP A 21 -25.13 -6.35 24.92
C ASP A 21 -25.29 -5.11 24.04
N LYS A 22 -25.97 -4.07 24.52
CA LYS A 22 -26.06 -2.78 23.81
C LYS A 22 -24.70 -2.15 23.54
N VAL A 23 -23.80 -2.19 24.52
CA VAL A 23 -22.44 -1.67 24.38
C VAL A 23 -21.63 -2.50 23.37
N ILE A 24 -21.74 -3.83 23.41
CA ILE A 24 -21.08 -4.70 22.44
C ILE A 24 -21.57 -4.41 21.03
N ASP A 25 -22.88 -4.32 20.82
CA ASP A 25 -23.45 -4.07 19.51
C ASP A 25 -23.08 -2.67 18.99
N GLY A 26 -23.02 -1.67 19.86
CA GLY A 26 -22.51 -0.33 19.53
C GLY A 26 -21.03 -0.33 19.10
N LEU A 27 -20.17 -1.06 19.82
CA LEU A 27 -18.75 -1.18 19.47
C LEU A 27 -18.52 -1.96 18.17
N VAL A 28 -19.36 -2.97 17.89
CA VAL A 28 -19.36 -3.71 16.62
C VAL A 28 -19.78 -2.78 15.47
N ALA A 29 -20.86 -2.00 15.64
CA ALA A 29 -21.33 -1.06 14.63
C ALA A 29 -20.33 0.06 14.34
N GLY A 30 -19.62 0.53 15.37
CA GLY A 30 -18.54 1.53 15.24
C GLY A 30 -17.24 0.97 14.66
N ASN A 31 -17.15 -0.35 14.39
CA ASN A 31 -15.93 -1.03 13.97
C ASN A 31 -14.71 -0.73 14.87
N GLU A 32 -14.98 -0.50 16.16
CA GLU A 32 -13.95 -0.18 17.15
C GLU A 32 -13.25 -1.45 17.66
N LYS A 33 -12.10 -1.28 18.32
CA LYS A 33 -11.39 -2.40 18.96
C LYS A 33 -12.23 -2.95 20.12
N ILE A 34 -12.87 -4.08 19.87
CA ILE A 34 -13.58 -4.85 20.89
C ILE A 34 -12.54 -5.50 21.81
N SER A 35 -12.72 -5.35 23.11
CA SER A 35 -11.95 -6.04 24.14
C SER A 35 -12.77 -6.09 25.43
N ILE A 36 -12.49 -7.05 26.31
CA ILE A 36 -13.18 -7.12 27.62
C ILE A 36 -12.98 -5.80 28.39
N ALA A 37 -11.80 -5.19 28.31
CA ALA A 37 -11.52 -3.91 28.95
C ALA A 37 -12.28 -2.73 28.32
N SER A 38 -12.42 -2.69 26.98
CA SER A 38 -13.16 -1.62 26.30
C SER A 38 -14.66 -1.72 26.54
N VAL A 39 -15.22 -2.94 26.52
CA VAL A 39 -16.63 -3.20 26.86
C VAL A 39 -16.91 -2.85 28.33
N ALA A 40 -16.03 -3.26 29.25
CA ALA A 40 -16.16 -2.94 30.67
C ALA A 40 -16.17 -1.43 30.93
N ARG A 41 -15.25 -0.69 30.28
CA ARG A 41 -15.16 0.77 30.38
C ARG A 41 -16.41 1.45 29.84
N ALA A 42 -16.90 1.03 28.66
CA ALA A 42 -18.08 1.61 28.03
C ALA A 42 -19.38 1.28 28.79
N ALA A 43 -19.47 0.12 29.44
CA ALA A 43 -20.60 -0.25 30.28
C ALA A 43 -20.48 0.25 31.74
N GLY A 44 -19.37 0.87 32.12
CA GLY A 44 -19.12 1.35 33.48
C GLY A 44 -19.02 0.22 34.52
N VAL A 45 -18.55 -0.96 34.13
CA VAL A 45 -18.37 -2.13 35.01
C VAL A 45 -16.90 -2.53 35.11
N THR A 46 -16.56 -3.27 36.16
CA THR A 46 -15.22 -3.84 36.31
C THR A 46 -15.02 -5.01 35.34
N PRO A 47 -13.86 -5.17 34.69
CA PRO A 47 -13.56 -6.36 33.88
C PRO A 47 -13.73 -7.67 34.65
N GLY A 48 -13.50 -7.64 35.97
CA GLY A 48 -13.83 -8.67 36.95
C GLY A 48 -15.24 -9.23 36.82
N LEU A 49 -16.22 -8.35 36.70
CA LEU A 49 -17.64 -8.70 36.66
C LEU A 49 -17.98 -9.47 35.38
N ILE A 50 -17.38 -9.09 34.25
CA ILE A 50 -17.66 -9.74 32.96
C ILE A 50 -17.14 -11.18 32.96
N HIS A 51 -15.88 -11.41 33.34
CA HIS A 51 -15.32 -12.76 33.26
C HIS A 51 -15.79 -13.71 34.39
N ASN A 52 -16.14 -13.18 35.57
CA ASN A 52 -16.58 -14.01 36.71
C ASN A 52 -18.10 -14.19 36.77
N THR A 53 -18.88 -13.15 36.47
CA THR A 53 -20.35 -13.18 36.63
C THR A 53 -21.08 -13.38 35.30
N TYR A 54 -20.46 -13.03 34.17
CA TYR A 54 -21.06 -13.15 32.84
C TYR A 54 -20.15 -13.87 31.83
N PRO A 55 -19.76 -15.14 32.09
CA PRO A 55 -18.82 -15.87 31.24
C PRO A 55 -19.29 -16.01 29.79
N ALA A 56 -20.60 -16.14 29.55
CA ALA A 56 -21.17 -16.18 28.20
C ALA A 56 -20.90 -14.89 27.39
N VAL A 57 -21.00 -13.73 28.04
CA VAL A 57 -20.70 -12.43 27.42
C VAL A 57 -19.20 -12.33 27.14
N ALA A 58 -18.35 -12.82 28.04
CA ALA A 58 -16.91 -12.86 27.82
C ALA A 58 -16.51 -13.70 26.60
N GLU A 59 -17.12 -14.88 26.41
CA GLU A 59 -16.90 -15.74 25.23
C GLU A 59 -17.39 -15.08 23.93
N ARG A 60 -18.54 -14.40 23.98
CA ARG A 60 -19.05 -13.62 22.85
C ARG A 60 -18.05 -12.53 22.44
N ILE A 61 -17.52 -11.77 23.39
CA ILE A 61 -16.50 -10.75 23.16
C ILE A 61 -15.24 -11.36 22.52
N ARG A 62 -14.73 -12.48 23.05
CA ARG A 62 -13.54 -13.17 22.49
C ARG A 62 -13.76 -13.65 21.06
N THR A 63 -14.95 -14.17 20.77
CA THR A 63 -15.31 -14.63 19.42
C THR A 63 -15.37 -13.46 18.44
N LEU A 64 -15.99 -12.35 18.84
CA LEU A 64 -16.06 -11.13 18.04
C LEU A 64 -14.66 -10.54 17.79
N MET A 65 -13.81 -10.50 18.82
CA MET A 65 -12.40 -10.12 18.69
C MET A 65 -11.64 -10.99 17.68
N GLY A 66 -11.78 -12.32 17.77
CA GLY A 66 -11.09 -13.24 16.86
C GLY A 66 -11.54 -13.09 15.40
N LYS A 67 -12.81 -12.70 15.17
CA LYS A 67 -13.33 -12.42 13.83
C LYS A 67 -12.83 -11.07 13.30
N SER A 68 -12.87 -10.02 14.12
CA SER A 68 -12.42 -8.67 13.71
C SER A 68 -10.92 -8.60 13.43
N VAL A 69 -10.09 -9.30 14.21
CA VAL A 69 -8.64 -9.39 13.96
C VAL A 69 -8.34 -10.07 12.63
N ARG A 70 -9.04 -11.16 12.30
CA ARG A 70 -8.89 -11.85 11.01
C ARG A 70 -9.31 -10.95 9.85
N ALA A 71 -10.49 -10.35 9.93
CA ALA A 71 -10.98 -9.43 8.89
C ALA A 71 -10.04 -8.24 8.67
N GLN A 72 -9.54 -7.63 9.75
CA GLN A 72 -8.57 -6.54 9.67
C GLN A 72 -7.24 -6.99 9.05
N ARG A 73 -6.75 -8.18 9.42
CA ARG A 73 -5.51 -8.74 8.87
C ARG A 73 -5.66 -8.99 7.38
N ASP A 74 -6.73 -9.63 6.97
CA ASP A 74 -6.96 -9.99 5.57
C ASP A 74 -7.17 -8.73 4.71
N SER A 75 -7.88 -7.72 5.21
CA SER A 75 -8.00 -6.40 4.57
C SER A 75 -6.63 -5.72 4.41
N LYS A 76 -5.80 -5.69 5.46
CA LYS A 76 -4.44 -5.12 5.38
C LYS A 76 -3.56 -5.89 4.40
N HIS A 77 -3.68 -7.21 4.38
CA HIS A 77 -2.92 -8.05 3.47
C HIS A 77 -3.32 -7.78 2.01
N GLN A 78 -4.62 -7.70 1.73
CA GLN A 78 -5.13 -7.36 0.41
C GLN A 78 -4.64 -5.98 -0.05
N ALA A 79 -4.73 -4.97 0.83
CA ALA A 79 -4.24 -3.62 0.53
C ALA A 79 -2.73 -3.62 0.23
N LEU A 80 -1.94 -4.37 1.01
CA LEU A 80 -0.50 -4.51 0.78
C LEU A 80 -0.19 -5.19 -0.56
N MET A 81 -0.95 -6.21 -0.95
CA MET A 81 -0.75 -6.91 -2.22
C MET A 81 -1.05 -6.01 -3.41
N VAL A 82 -2.18 -5.29 -3.37
CA VAL A 82 -2.54 -4.31 -4.40
C VAL A 82 -1.45 -3.24 -4.55
N GLU A 83 -0.92 -2.73 -3.44
CA GLU A 83 0.11 -1.71 -3.49
C GLU A 83 1.45 -2.25 -4.03
N LYS A 84 1.80 -3.50 -3.69
CA LYS A 84 2.97 -4.17 -4.25
C LYS A 84 2.85 -4.38 -5.76
N GLU A 85 1.67 -4.74 -6.26
CA GLU A 85 1.41 -4.90 -7.69
C GLU A 85 1.55 -3.57 -8.43
N LYS A 86 0.94 -2.49 -7.92
CA LYS A 86 1.12 -1.15 -8.48
C LYS A 86 2.58 -0.73 -8.49
N ASN A 87 3.29 -0.96 -7.38
CA ASN A 87 4.68 -0.58 -7.28
C ASN A 87 5.57 -1.39 -8.24
N ARG A 88 5.23 -2.66 -8.51
CA ARG A 88 5.89 -3.47 -9.55
C ARG A 88 5.63 -2.90 -10.94
N ALA A 89 4.39 -2.55 -11.27
CA ALA A 89 4.05 -1.94 -12.56
C ALA A 89 4.78 -0.61 -12.77
N LEU A 90 4.76 0.27 -11.77
CA LEU A 90 5.46 1.56 -11.82
C LEU A 90 6.98 1.42 -11.94
N ARG A 91 7.58 0.38 -11.34
CA ARG A 91 9.01 0.11 -11.53
C ARG A 91 9.33 -0.32 -12.97
N ALA A 92 8.51 -1.20 -13.54
CA ALA A 92 8.67 -1.61 -14.94
C ALA A 92 8.50 -0.44 -15.90
N GLU A 93 7.52 0.43 -15.67
CA GLU A 93 7.32 1.65 -16.45
C GLU A 93 8.51 2.61 -16.33
N ASN A 94 9.04 2.83 -15.12
CA ASN A 94 10.24 3.66 -14.93
C ASN A 94 11.45 3.10 -15.68
N GLU A 95 11.65 1.78 -15.65
CA GLU A 95 12.77 1.15 -16.36
C GLU A 95 12.64 1.35 -17.88
N GLN A 96 11.44 1.13 -18.44
CA GLN A 96 11.16 1.39 -19.85
C GLN A 96 11.38 2.86 -20.24
N LEU A 97 10.91 3.80 -19.42
CA LEU A 97 11.10 5.24 -19.67
C LEU A 97 12.57 5.65 -19.60
N LEU A 98 13.35 5.07 -18.67
CA LEU A 98 14.78 5.33 -18.57
C LEU A 98 15.54 4.78 -19.78
N GLU A 99 15.19 3.59 -20.26
CA GLU A 99 15.76 3.02 -21.49
C GLU A 99 15.46 3.90 -22.71
N GLU A 100 14.21 4.36 -22.85
CA GLU A 100 13.82 5.22 -23.95
C GLU A 100 14.53 6.58 -23.89
N LEU A 101 14.65 7.17 -22.69
CA LEU A 101 15.39 8.41 -22.48
C LEU A 101 16.86 8.24 -22.86
N ALA A 102 17.50 7.15 -22.43
CA ALA A 102 18.89 6.86 -22.79
C ALA A 102 19.07 6.72 -24.31
N ARG A 103 18.15 6.03 -24.98
CA ARG A 103 18.14 5.89 -26.44
C ARG A 103 18.00 7.25 -27.14
N LEU A 104 17.05 8.09 -26.70
CA LEU A 104 16.85 9.42 -27.25
C LEU A 104 18.06 10.33 -27.01
N ALA A 105 18.68 10.27 -25.84
CA ALA A 105 19.90 11.02 -25.54
C ALA A 105 21.05 10.61 -26.46
N SER A 106 21.23 9.32 -26.73
CA SER A 106 22.26 8.82 -27.66
C SER A 106 22.03 9.33 -29.08
N VAL A 107 20.79 9.23 -29.60
CA VAL A 107 20.44 9.73 -30.93
C VAL A 107 20.64 11.24 -31.03
N ASN A 108 20.18 11.98 -30.02
CA ASN A 108 20.39 13.43 -29.97
C ASN A 108 21.86 13.80 -29.97
N GLN A 109 22.71 13.05 -29.26
CA GLN A 109 24.15 13.31 -29.26
C GLN A 109 24.76 13.12 -30.65
N VAL A 110 24.38 12.07 -31.37
CA VAL A 110 24.83 11.84 -32.76
C VAL A 110 24.38 12.98 -33.67
N LEU A 111 23.11 13.38 -33.58
CA LEU A 111 22.56 14.48 -34.39
C LEU A 111 23.26 15.82 -34.10
N ILE A 112 23.60 16.09 -32.84
CA ILE A 112 24.36 17.29 -32.45
C ILE A 112 25.75 17.28 -33.11
N LEU A 113 26.43 16.14 -33.11
CA LEU A 113 27.74 15.99 -33.76
C LEU A 113 27.65 16.18 -35.27
N GLU A 114 26.65 15.59 -35.91
CA GLU A 114 26.41 15.74 -37.35
C GLU A 114 26.07 17.18 -37.74
N MET A 115 25.20 17.85 -36.96
CA MET A 115 24.91 19.27 -37.11
C MET A 115 26.16 20.15 -36.96
N ALA A 116 27.02 19.85 -35.98
CA ALA A 116 28.28 20.57 -35.80
C ALA A 116 29.25 20.35 -36.97
N HIS A 117 29.33 19.12 -37.49
CA HIS A 117 30.13 18.79 -38.67
C HIS A 117 29.65 19.57 -39.91
N LEU A 118 28.35 19.50 -40.21
CA LEU A 118 27.76 20.20 -41.36
C LEU A 118 27.95 21.71 -41.25
N LYS A 119 27.73 22.30 -40.07
CA LYS A 119 28.03 23.73 -39.83
C LYS A 119 29.50 24.06 -40.06
N GLY A 120 30.43 23.19 -39.63
CA GLY A 120 31.86 23.34 -39.87
C GLY A 120 32.23 23.30 -41.36
N VAL A 121 31.55 22.45 -42.15
CA VAL A 121 31.72 22.39 -43.61
C VAL A 121 31.18 23.66 -44.27
N VAL A 122 29.99 24.13 -43.88
CA VAL A 122 29.38 25.37 -44.41
C VAL A 122 30.23 26.60 -44.07
N ASP A 123 30.76 26.68 -42.85
CA ASP A 123 31.66 27.76 -42.41
C ASP A 123 33.06 27.71 -43.07
N GLY A 124 33.35 26.67 -43.88
CA GLY A 124 34.66 26.47 -44.51
C GLY A 124 35.78 26.05 -43.55
N LYS A 125 35.44 25.71 -42.30
CA LYS A 125 36.40 25.25 -41.27
C LYS A 125 36.75 23.77 -41.41
N VAL A 126 35.93 22.98 -42.11
CA VAL A 126 36.11 21.54 -42.36
C VAL A 126 35.98 21.26 -43.85
N VAL A 127 36.90 20.46 -44.42
CA VAL A 127 36.91 20.12 -45.85
C VAL A 127 36.68 18.61 -46.02
N THR A 128 35.67 18.21 -46.79
CA THR A 128 35.35 16.80 -47.06
C THR A 128 36.13 16.30 -48.29
N PHE A 129 36.94 15.26 -48.12
CA PHE A 129 37.64 14.61 -49.24
C PHE A 129 36.72 13.56 -49.88
N VAL A 130 36.23 13.81 -51.10
CA VAL A 130 35.53 12.79 -51.88
C VAL A 130 36.60 11.87 -52.51
N PRO A 131 36.59 10.55 -52.27
CA PRO A 131 37.54 9.65 -52.90
C PRO A 131 37.29 9.62 -54.41
N LYS A 132 38.35 9.89 -55.17
CA LYS A 132 38.35 9.92 -56.63
C LYS A 132 38.04 8.52 -57.16
N SER A 133 36.82 8.28 -57.65
CA SER A 133 36.52 7.09 -58.46
C SER A 133 37.42 7.13 -59.70
N GLY A 134 38.25 6.10 -59.88
CA GLY A 134 39.21 5.98 -60.99
C GLY A 134 38.55 6.03 -62.37
N PRO A 135 39.32 6.34 -63.44
CA PRO A 135 38.78 6.70 -64.75
C PRO A 135 38.08 5.53 -65.46
N PRO A 136 37.13 5.81 -66.37
CA PRO A 136 36.42 4.77 -67.12
C PRO A 136 37.35 4.13 -68.16
N ASN A 137 37.57 2.82 -68.05
CA ASN A 137 38.22 2.03 -69.10
C ASN A 137 37.31 1.95 -70.33
N GLY A 138 37.42 2.91 -71.23
CA GLY A 138 36.87 2.84 -72.58
C GLY A 138 37.81 2.05 -73.49
N LYS A 139 37.50 0.78 -73.73
CA LYS A 139 38.12 -0.01 -74.80
C LYS A 139 37.17 0.01 -76.01
N ALA A 140 37.54 0.73 -77.07
CA ALA A 140 36.85 0.69 -78.36
C ALA A 140 37.12 -0.66 -79.05
N PRO A 141 36.13 -1.30 -79.68
CA PRO A 141 36.35 -2.46 -80.54
C PRO A 141 36.64 -2.00 -81.99
N ASP A 142 37.75 -2.48 -82.55
CA ASP A 142 37.96 -2.67 -84.00
C ASP A 142 37.83 -4.16 -84.32
#